data_AF-A0A3C1S8V0-F1
#
_entry.id   AF-A0A3C1S8V0-F1
#
_cell.length_a   1.000
_cell.length_b   1.000
_cell.length_c   1.000
_cell.angle_alpha   90.00
_cell.angle_beta   90.00
_cell.angle_gamma   90.00
#
_symmetry.space_group_name_H-M   'P 1'
#
loop_
_entity.id
_entity.type
_entity.pdbx_description
1 polymer ?
#
loop_
_entity_poly.entity_id
_entity_poly.type
_entity_poly.pdbx_seq_one_letter_code
_entity_poly.pdbx_strand_id
1 'polypeptide(L)'
;MKKCLILLTILLFMGAVQAGAAEVGMITQMSGSVSYQAAADKDKSVSVRNFMKVYENDSFTLAADAQIQIVYFESGSKETWKGPAGFKAGKTQGKSDNPSAVPKITAMNASVTGEVKRLTALTDTSRLQKTGSAIVRGKSSDTSSSAKPPVLSETDKKEISAAKKTYQELLKDAEASDITPELYLFSVLADYDQFEEMKTLIASMRKKQPENKDIDQLETWTNRQK
;
A
#
# COMPACT_ATOMS: atom_id res chain seq x y z
N MET A 1 -54.17 -43.19 23.16
CA MET A 1 -53.87 -41.83 23.65
C MET A 1 -52.38 -41.61 23.58
N LYS A 2 -51.90 -40.43 23.15
CA LYS A 2 -50.50 -39.98 22.93
C LYS A 2 -50.02 -40.02 21.47
N LYS A 3 -50.22 -38.92 20.74
CA LYS A 3 -49.43 -38.37 19.61
C LYS A 3 -49.92 -36.91 19.45
N CYS A 4 -49.18 -35.86 19.17
CA CYS A 4 -47.77 -35.59 18.93
C CYS A 4 -47.67 -34.06 19.11
N LEU A 5 -46.92 -33.55 20.09
CA LEU A 5 -46.72 -32.10 20.25
C LEU A 5 -45.48 -31.72 19.44
N ILE A 6 -45.69 -31.12 18.27
CA ILE A 6 -44.62 -30.52 17.46
C ILE A 6 -44.37 -29.12 18.02
N LEU A 7 -43.25 -28.93 18.70
CA LEU A 7 -42.77 -27.58 19.09
C LEU A 7 -41.64 -27.17 18.14
N LEU A 8 -41.95 -26.20 17.30
CA LEU A 8 -41.10 -25.57 16.30
C LEU A 8 -39.95 -24.81 16.99
N THR A 9 -38.72 -25.31 16.89
CA THR A 9 -37.51 -24.60 17.37
C THR A 9 -37.00 -23.70 16.25
N ILE A 10 -37.22 -22.39 16.36
CA ILE A 10 -36.65 -21.37 15.46
C ILE A 10 -35.18 -21.19 15.85
N LEU A 11 -34.27 -21.69 15.01
CA LEU A 11 -32.83 -21.45 15.12
C LEU A 11 -32.52 -20.03 14.59
N LEU A 12 -32.25 -19.08 15.47
CA LEU A 12 -31.61 -17.82 15.09
C LEU A 12 -30.14 -18.08 14.73
N PHE A 13 -29.80 -18.13 13.45
CA PHE A 13 -28.42 -18.00 13.01
C PHE A 13 -27.99 -16.53 13.16
N MET A 14 -27.40 -16.20 14.31
CA MET A 14 -26.60 -14.99 14.47
C MET A 14 -25.32 -15.17 13.64
N GLY A 15 -25.35 -14.71 12.39
CA GLY A 15 -24.16 -14.64 11.57
C GLY A 15 -23.14 -13.71 12.23
N ALA A 16 -22.03 -14.27 12.71
CA ALA A 16 -20.90 -13.48 13.15
C ALA A 16 -20.34 -12.73 11.92
N VAL A 17 -20.58 -11.42 11.87
CA VAL A 17 -19.87 -10.55 10.94
C VAL A 17 -18.41 -10.57 11.39
N GLN A 18 -17.58 -11.37 10.70
CA GLN A 18 -16.13 -11.22 10.79
C GLN A 18 -15.80 -9.84 10.23
N ALA A 19 -15.64 -8.86 11.11
CA ALA A 19 -15.02 -7.61 10.77
C ALA A 19 -13.62 -7.93 10.25
N GLY A 20 -13.39 -7.73 8.96
CA GLY A 20 -12.05 -7.82 8.38
C GLY A 20 -11.12 -6.85 9.10
N ALA A 21 -9.89 -7.26 9.38
CA ALA A 21 -8.88 -6.39 10.00
C ALA A 21 -8.72 -5.10 9.17
N ALA A 22 -8.59 -3.96 9.85
CA ALA A 22 -8.45 -2.67 9.19
C ALA A 22 -7.10 -2.55 8.47
N GLU A 23 -7.09 -1.98 7.26
CA GLU A 23 -5.85 -1.64 6.55
C GLU A 23 -5.19 -0.44 7.24
N VAL A 24 -3.98 -0.63 7.77
CA VAL A 24 -3.27 0.36 8.59
C VAL A 24 -2.05 0.97 7.91
N GLY A 25 -1.49 0.30 6.88
CA GLY A 25 -0.31 0.80 6.19
C GLY A 25 0.06 0.03 4.93
N MET A 26 1.20 0.40 4.35
CA MET A 26 1.82 -0.29 3.21
C MET A 26 3.33 -0.36 3.39
N ILE A 27 3.91 -1.47 2.94
CA ILE A 27 5.36 -1.68 2.91
C ILE A 27 5.96 -0.96 1.70
N THR A 28 6.88 -0.04 1.93
CA THR A 28 7.52 0.77 0.87
C THR A 28 8.96 0.37 0.60
N GLN A 29 9.58 -0.36 1.53
CA GLN A 29 10.92 -0.92 1.37
C GLN A 29 11.05 -2.20 2.20
N MET A 30 11.77 -3.18 1.66
CA MET A 30 12.30 -4.29 2.44
C MET A 30 13.67 -4.72 1.91
N SER A 31 14.49 -5.26 2.79
CA SER A 31 15.72 -5.98 2.45
C SER A 31 15.94 -7.12 3.44
N GLY A 32 16.68 -8.15 3.03
CA GLY A 32 16.91 -9.33 3.85
C GLY A 32 15.65 -10.18 4.05
N SER A 33 15.71 -11.09 5.02
CA SER A 33 14.63 -12.04 5.29
C SER A 33 13.61 -11.48 6.29
N VAL A 34 12.40 -11.21 5.81
CA VAL A 34 11.26 -10.80 6.63
C VAL A 34 10.11 -11.76 6.43
N SER A 35 9.62 -12.35 7.52
CA SER A 35 8.41 -13.17 7.53
C SER A 35 7.23 -12.39 8.09
N TYR A 36 6.06 -12.73 7.58
CA TYR A 36 4.79 -12.13 7.95
C TYR A 36 3.79 -13.23 8.31
N GLN A 37 2.91 -12.93 9.26
CA GLN A 37 1.80 -13.76 9.67
C GLN A 37 0.55 -12.89 9.76
N ALA A 38 -0.47 -13.23 8.98
CA ALA A 38 -1.73 -12.50 8.97
C ALA A 38 -2.47 -12.73 10.29
N ALA A 39 -3.12 -11.70 10.83
CA ALA A 39 -3.91 -11.85 12.05
C ALA A 39 -5.02 -12.93 11.93
N ALA A 40 -5.56 -13.09 10.72
CA ALA A 40 -6.63 -14.03 10.41
C ALA A 40 -6.16 -15.48 10.16
N ASP A 41 -4.87 -15.71 9.88
CA ASP A 41 -4.31 -17.04 9.61
C ASP A 41 -2.99 -17.20 10.35
N LYS A 42 -3.09 -17.60 11.62
CA LYS A 42 -1.94 -17.77 12.52
C LYS A 42 -1.12 -19.03 12.19
N ASP A 43 -1.61 -19.93 11.34
CA ASP A 43 -0.87 -21.16 11.03
C ASP A 43 -0.02 -21.02 9.77
N LYS A 44 -0.14 -19.90 9.04
CA LYS A 44 0.65 -19.62 7.83
C LYS A 44 1.54 -18.40 8.01
N SER A 45 2.85 -18.64 7.97
CA SER A 45 3.84 -17.58 7.77
C SER A 45 4.29 -17.55 6.31
N VAL A 46 4.32 -16.36 5.73
CA VAL A 46 4.68 -16.12 4.32
C VAL A 46 5.76 -15.04 4.27
N SER A 47 6.65 -15.12 3.28
CA SER A 47 7.61 -14.04 3.02
C SER A 47 6.90 -12.75 2.65
N VAL A 48 7.38 -11.65 3.21
CA VAL A 48 6.91 -10.30 2.87
C VAL A 48 7.34 -9.93 1.44
N ARG A 49 6.57 -9.03 0.80
CA ARG A 49 6.90 -8.38 -0.47
C ARG A 49 6.73 -6.87 -0.35
N ASN A 50 7.36 -6.11 -1.24
CA ASN A 50 7.14 -4.67 -1.31
C ASN A 50 5.72 -4.38 -1.80
N PHE A 51 5.21 -3.21 -1.44
CA PHE A 51 3.85 -2.72 -1.76
C PHE A 51 2.71 -3.58 -1.19
N MET A 52 3.00 -4.55 -0.33
CA MET A 52 1.97 -5.25 0.42
C MET A 52 1.25 -4.31 1.39
N LYS A 53 -0.07 -4.45 1.46
CA LYS A 53 -0.91 -3.85 2.50
C LYS A 53 -0.57 -4.49 3.84
N VAL A 54 -0.61 -3.66 4.88
CA VAL A 54 -0.47 -4.07 6.27
C VAL A 54 -1.80 -3.88 6.96
N TYR A 55 -2.28 -4.91 7.63
CA TYR A 55 -3.51 -4.89 8.40
C TYR A 55 -3.22 -4.87 9.90
N GLU A 56 -4.19 -4.38 10.67
CA GLU A 56 -4.07 -4.34 12.12
C GLU A 56 -3.90 -5.76 12.70
N ASN A 57 -2.95 -5.90 13.62
CA ASN A 57 -2.51 -7.13 14.28
C ASN A 57 -1.70 -8.12 13.43
N ASP A 58 -1.33 -7.76 12.20
CA ASP A 58 -0.36 -8.54 11.44
C ASP A 58 0.99 -8.58 12.16
N SER A 59 1.65 -9.74 12.16
CA SER A 59 2.92 -9.96 12.86
C SER A 59 4.07 -10.07 11.89
N PHE A 60 5.15 -9.36 12.17
CA PHE A 60 6.38 -9.33 11.36
C PHE A 60 7.55 -9.86 12.18
N THR A 61 8.41 -10.66 11.55
CA THR A 61 9.69 -11.11 12.12
C THR A 61 10.81 -10.83 11.13
N LEU A 62 11.85 -10.14 11.59
CA LEU A 62 13.00 -9.71 10.82
C LEU A 62 14.24 -10.48 11.27
N ALA A 63 14.96 -11.08 10.32
CA ALA A 63 16.29 -11.62 10.55
C ALA A 63 17.32 -10.50 10.85
N ALA A 64 18.52 -10.86 11.33
CA ALA A 64 19.51 -9.89 11.80
C ALA A 64 20.00 -8.86 10.76
N ASP A 65 19.97 -9.22 9.47
CA ASP A 65 20.34 -8.39 8.33
C ASP A 65 19.13 -7.77 7.61
N ALA A 66 17.94 -7.98 8.15
CA ALA A 66 16.71 -7.56 7.51
C ALA A 66 16.29 -6.14 7.92
N GLN A 67 15.61 -5.46 6.99
CA GLN A 67 14.98 -4.18 7.22
C GLN A 67 13.60 -4.17 6.56
N ILE A 68 12.63 -3.54 7.21
CA ILE A 68 11.35 -3.21 6.60
C ILE A 68 10.99 -1.76 6.88
N GLN A 69 10.39 -1.11 5.90
CA GLN A 69 9.82 0.22 6.03
C GLN A 69 8.32 0.16 5.76
N ILE A 70 7.55 0.69 6.69
CA ILE A 70 6.08 0.74 6.62
C ILE A 70 5.64 2.19 6.73
N VAL A 71 4.77 2.61 5.82
CA VAL A 71 4.04 3.88 5.94
C VAL A 71 2.69 3.59 6.59
N TYR A 72 2.46 4.15 7.78
CA TYR A 72 1.19 4.07 8.51
C TYR A 72 0.26 5.21 8.08
N PHE A 73 -0.96 4.86 7.71
CA PHE A 73 -1.89 5.81 7.10
C PHE A 73 -2.54 6.73 8.14
N GLU A 74 -2.91 6.19 9.30
CA GLU A 74 -3.65 6.97 10.31
C GLU A 74 -2.75 7.95 11.07
N SER A 75 -1.52 7.55 11.41
CA SER A 75 -0.56 8.42 12.09
C SER A 75 0.15 9.39 11.15
N GLY A 76 0.14 9.13 9.85
CA GLY A 76 0.95 9.88 8.90
C GLY A 76 2.45 9.66 9.14
N SER A 77 2.87 8.49 9.62
CA SER A 77 4.28 8.21 9.92
C SER A 77 4.86 7.12 9.03
N LYS A 78 6.17 7.17 8.87
CA LYS A 78 6.98 6.11 8.27
C LYS A 78 7.84 5.48 9.35
N GLU A 79 7.73 4.18 9.51
CA GLU A 79 8.54 3.42 10.45
C GLU A 79 9.53 2.56 9.70
N THR A 80 10.81 2.66 10.07
CA THR A 80 11.86 1.77 9.59
C THR A 80 12.31 0.87 10.73
N TRP A 81 12.08 -0.42 10.57
CA TRP A 81 12.46 -1.46 11.51
C TRP A 81 13.70 -2.18 10.98
N LYS A 82 14.70 -2.38 11.84
CA LYS A 82 15.91 -3.18 11.54
C LYS A 82 15.92 -4.41 12.44
N GLY A 83 16.33 -5.53 11.87
CA GLY A 83 16.41 -6.78 12.61
C GLY A 83 17.69 -6.89 13.46
N PRO A 84 17.75 -7.90 14.35
CA PRO A 84 16.68 -8.86 14.63
C PRO A 84 15.54 -8.20 15.42
N ALA A 85 14.31 -8.33 14.92
CA ALA A 85 13.14 -7.67 15.52
C ALA A 85 11.87 -8.45 15.24
N GLY A 86 10.92 -8.41 16.19
CA GLY A 86 9.56 -8.90 16.00
C GLY A 86 8.56 -7.86 16.48
N PHE A 87 7.54 -7.57 15.68
CA PHE A 87 6.52 -6.59 16.05
C PHE A 87 5.17 -6.91 15.42
N LYS A 88 4.11 -6.38 16.03
CA LYS A 88 2.74 -6.40 15.50
C LYS A 88 2.38 -5.04 14.97
N ALA A 89 1.74 -4.98 13.80
CA ALA A 89 1.20 -3.74 13.29
C ALA A 89 0.00 -3.29 14.14
N GLY A 90 0.09 -2.12 14.75
CA GLY A 90 -1.05 -1.44 15.35
C GLY A 90 -1.71 -0.49 14.36
N LYS A 91 -2.76 0.19 14.82
CA LYS A 91 -3.50 1.17 14.03
C LYS A 91 -2.66 2.36 13.53
N THR A 92 -1.76 2.85 14.38
CA THR A 92 -0.94 4.06 14.14
C THR A 92 0.56 3.80 14.12
N GLN A 93 1.02 2.66 14.65
CA GLN A 93 2.43 2.32 14.81
C GLN A 93 2.61 0.82 15.05
N GLY A 94 3.83 0.32 14.83
CA GLY A 94 4.19 -1.03 15.24
C GLY A 94 4.37 -1.15 16.76
N LYS A 95 4.11 -2.34 17.29
CA LYS A 95 4.28 -2.69 18.71
C LYS A 95 5.16 -3.92 18.84
N SER A 96 6.30 -3.78 19.50
CA SER A 96 7.19 -4.91 19.81
C SER A 96 7.05 -5.30 21.28
N ASP A 97 7.05 -6.60 21.54
CA ASP A 97 7.19 -7.15 22.89
C ASP A 97 8.65 -7.12 23.36
N ASN A 98 9.60 -6.86 22.46
CA ASN A 98 11.01 -6.65 22.78
C ASN A 98 11.30 -5.14 22.92
N PRO A 99 11.62 -4.63 24.12
CA PRO A 99 11.86 -3.20 24.33
C PRO A 99 13.10 -2.67 23.61
N SER A 100 14.01 -3.54 23.14
CA SER A 100 15.19 -3.13 22.37
C SER A 100 14.91 -2.98 20.87
N ALA A 101 13.79 -3.51 20.38
CA ALA A 101 13.38 -3.39 18.99
C ALA A 101 12.52 -2.12 18.82
N VAL A 102 13.18 -0.98 18.64
CA VAL A 102 12.53 0.32 18.44
C VAL A 102 12.72 0.77 16.99
N PRO A 103 11.63 1.15 16.27
CA PRO A 103 11.76 1.64 14.90
C PRO A 103 12.31 3.06 14.86
N LYS A 104 12.96 3.42 13.74
CA LYS A 104 13.14 4.83 13.37
C LYS A 104 11.81 5.34 12.82
N ILE A 105 11.18 6.26 13.55
CA ILE A 105 9.92 6.89 13.15
C ILE A 105 10.22 8.23 12.49
N THR A 106 9.63 8.48 11.32
CA THR A 106 9.69 9.76 10.61
C THR A 106 8.27 10.22 10.36
N ALA A 107 7.92 11.40 10.87
CA ALA A 107 6.63 12.03 10.59
C ALA A 107 6.56 12.42 9.11
N MET A 108 5.40 12.24 8.50
CA MET A 108 5.12 12.61 7.12
C MET A 108 3.91 13.54 7.08
N ASN A 109 3.82 14.32 6.00
CA ASN A 109 2.60 15.07 5.73
C ASN A 109 1.46 14.09 5.38
N ALA A 110 0.25 14.35 5.88
CA ALA A 110 -0.94 13.53 5.60
C ALA A 110 -1.26 13.40 4.10
N SER A 111 -0.93 14.42 3.28
CA SER A 111 -1.04 14.32 1.82
C SER A 111 -0.15 13.19 1.28
N VAL A 112 1.04 13.01 1.85
CA VAL A 112 1.97 11.98 1.39
C VAL A 112 1.46 10.59 1.72
N THR A 113 1.02 10.35 2.95
CA THR A 113 0.48 9.04 3.33
C THR A 113 -0.85 8.73 2.64
N GLY A 114 -1.66 9.75 2.35
CA GLY A 114 -2.87 9.63 1.54
C GLY A 114 -2.58 9.16 0.10
N GLU A 115 -1.59 9.74 -0.56
CA GLU A 115 -1.18 9.33 -1.90
C GLU A 115 -0.51 7.95 -1.91
N VAL A 116 0.36 7.66 -0.93
CA VAL A 116 0.96 6.32 -0.79
C VAL A 116 -0.13 5.25 -0.55
N LYS A 117 -1.18 5.56 0.21
CA LYS A 117 -2.34 4.67 0.38
C LYS A 117 -3.06 4.40 -0.94
N ARG A 118 -3.22 5.39 -1.82
CA ARG A 118 -3.90 5.19 -3.12
C ARG A 118 -3.18 4.16 -3.99
N LEU A 119 -1.85 4.07 -3.88
CA LEU A 119 -1.08 3.06 -4.63
C LEU A 119 -1.45 1.63 -4.26
N THR A 120 -1.97 1.38 -3.07
CA THR A 120 -2.40 0.03 -2.68
C THR A 120 -3.57 -0.46 -3.55
N ALA A 121 -4.29 0.42 -4.25
CA ALA A 121 -5.28 0.04 -5.25
C ALA A 121 -4.68 -0.27 -6.63
N LEU A 122 -3.49 0.27 -6.93
CA LEU A 122 -2.80 0.07 -8.21
C LEU A 122 -1.95 -1.22 -8.22
N THR A 123 -1.35 -1.56 -7.08
CA THR A 123 -0.45 -2.72 -6.92
C THR A 123 -1.14 -3.98 -6.41
N ASP A 124 -2.40 -3.90 -5.96
CA ASP A 124 -3.15 -5.06 -5.50
C ASP A 124 -3.62 -5.94 -6.68
N THR A 125 -2.72 -6.81 -7.11
CA THR A 125 -2.96 -7.79 -8.17
C THR A 125 -3.98 -8.88 -7.81
N SER A 126 -4.36 -9.02 -6.53
CA SER A 126 -5.33 -10.04 -6.08
C SER A 126 -6.74 -9.80 -6.61
N ARG A 127 -7.09 -8.53 -6.86
CA ARG A 127 -8.38 -8.14 -7.48
C ARG A 127 -8.31 -8.08 -9.00
N LEU A 128 -7.13 -7.80 -9.57
CA LEU A 128 -6.91 -7.77 -11.03
C LEU A 128 -7.06 -9.14 -11.71
N GLN A 129 -7.06 -10.26 -10.97
CA GLN A 129 -7.26 -11.60 -11.52
C GLN A 129 -8.70 -12.12 -11.39
N LYS A 130 -9.61 -11.45 -10.66
CA LYS A 130 -10.93 -12.04 -10.33
C LYS A 130 -12.17 -11.21 -10.64
N THR A 131 -12.07 -9.99 -11.17
CA THR A 131 -13.29 -9.22 -11.48
C THR A 131 -13.17 -8.43 -12.76
N GLY A 132 -13.97 -8.80 -13.77
CA GLY A 132 -14.35 -7.96 -14.91
C GLY A 132 -15.24 -6.79 -14.49
N SER A 133 -14.86 -6.09 -13.42
CA SER A 133 -15.57 -4.93 -12.89
C SER A 133 -14.73 -3.71 -13.24
N ALA A 134 -15.13 -3.05 -14.33
CA ALA A 134 -14.65 -1.74 -14.71
C ALA A 134 -14.71 -0.80 -13.49
N ILE A 135 -13.62 -0.08 -13.21
CA ILE A 135 -13.67 1.08 -12.34
C ILE A 135 -14.53 2.10 -13.08
N VAL A 136 -15.79 2.23 -12.66
CA VAL A 136 -16.69 3.29 -13.14
C VAL A 136 -16.17 4.61 -12.57
N ARG A 137 -15.26 5.28 -13.29
CA ARG A 137 -15.00 6.70 -13.07
C ARG A 137 -16.24 7.45 -13.56
N GLY A 138 -17.03 7.93 -12.60
CA GLY A 138 -18.08 8.89 -12.87
C GLY A 138 -17.48 10.25 -13.22
N LYS A 139 -17.23 10.50 -14.51
CA LYS A 139 -17.49 11.80 -15.14
C LYS A 139 -17.65 11.59 -16.64
N SER A 140 -18.85 11.89 -17.11
CA SER A 140 -19.33 11.72 -18.48
C SER A 140 -18.44 12.42 -19.51
N SER A 141 -18.01 11.69 -20.54
CA SER A 141 -18.23 11.99 -21.96
C SER A 141 -17.44 11.02 -22.85
N ASP A 142 -18.19 10.28 -23.66
CA ASP A 142 -17.90 9.85 -25.02
C ASP A 142 -16.51 9.27 -25.40
N THR A 143 -16.58 7.99 -25.80
CA THR A 143 -15.87 7.39 -26.95
C THR A 143 -14.38 7.06 -26.80
N SER A 144 -14.13 5.76 -26.59
CA SER A 144 -13.24 4.88 -27.37
C SER A 144 -12.10 5.51 -28.20
N SER A 145 -10.90 4.96 -27.96
CA SER A 145 -9.78 4.80 -28.88
C SER A 145 -8.85 5.99 -29.15
N SER A 146 -7.57 5.80 -28.79
CA SER A 146 -6.41 6.58 -29.23
C SER A 146 -6.50 8.10 -28.98
N ALA A 147 -6.23 8.55 -27.76
CA ALA A 147 -6.25 9.97 -27.44
C ALA A 147 -4.89 10.45 -26.93
N LYS A 148 -4.35 11.43 -27.65
CA LYS A 148 -3.29 12.36 -27.21
C LYS A 148 -3.43 12.68 -25.71
N PRO A 149 -2.34 12.70 -24.91
CA PRO A 149 -2.42 12.95 -23.49
C PRO A 149 -3.27 14.20 -23.20
N PRO A 150 -4.16 14.15 -22.18
CA PRO A 150 -5.06 15.25 -21.89
C PRO A 150 -4.28 16.55 -21.74
N VAL A 151 -4.74 17.61 -22.41
CA VAL A 151 -4.13 18.93 -22.26
C VAL A 151 -4.42 19.42 -20.85
N LEU A 152 -3.38 19.45 -20.02
CA LEU A 152 -3.47 19.87 -18.63
C LEU A 152 -4.00 21.30 -18.51
N SER A 153 -4.99 21.50 -17.64
CA SER A 153 -5.44 22.84 -17.26
C SER A 153 -4.36 23.56 -16.44
N GLU A 154 -4.47 24.89 -16.30
CA GLU A 154 -3.56 25.66 -15.46
C GLU A 154 -3.66 25.26 -13.97
N THR A 155 -4.82 24.74 -13.54
CA THR A 155 -4.99 24.21 -12.19
C THR A 155 -4.22 22.90 -12.04
N ASP A 156 -4.36 21.97 -12.98
CA ASP A 156 -3.65 20.67 -12.95
C ASP A 156 -2.13 20.87 -12.93
N LYS A 157 -1.63 21.80 -13.76
CA LYS A 157 -0.19 22.14 -13.78
C LYS A 157 0.30 22.67 -12.43
N LYS A 158 -0.52 23.47 -11.73
CA LYS A 158 -0.17 23.99 -10.39
C LYS A 158 -0.14 22.87 -9.36
N GLU A 159 -1.10 21.94 -9.42
CA GLU A 159 -1.16 20.78 -8.52
C GLU A 159 0.05 19.86 -8.73
N ILE A 160 0.37 19.52 -9.99
CA ILE A 160 1.58 18.75 -10.33
C ILE A 160 2.84 19.47 -9.89
N SER A 161 2.93 20.79 -10.10
CA SER A 161 4.10 21.59 -9.68
C SER A 161 4.27 21.59 -8.15
N ALA A 162 3.17 21.74 -7.40
CA ALA A 162 3.19 21.64 -5.94
C ALA A 162 3.62 20.25 -5.47
N ALA A 163 3.11 19.18 -6.10
CA ALA A 163 3.52 17.81 -5.80
C ALA A 163 5.00 17.57 -6.12
N LYS A 164 5.52 18.11 -7.23
CA LYS A 164 6.95 18.06 -7.55
C LYS A 164 7.79 18.78 -6.50
N LYS A 165 7.32 19.90 -5.94
CA LYS A 165 8.00 20.58 -4.83
C LYS A 165 8.03 19.72 -3.57
N THR A 166 6.89 19.14 -3.16
CA THR A 166 6.81 18.21 -2.03
C THR A 166 7.74 17.02 -2.24
N TYR A 167 7.79 16.46 -3.45
CA TYR A 167 8.72 15.38 -3.82
C TYR A 167 10.20 15.78 -3.61
N GLN A 168 10.59 16.97 -4.04
CA GLN A 168 11.96 17.47 -3.82
C GLN A 168 12.27 17.71 -2.34
N GLU A 169 11.29 18.09 -1.53
CA GLU A 169 11.45 18.20 -0.08
C GLU A 169 11.64 16.82 0.56
N LEU A 170 10.79 15.84 0.20
CA LEU A 170 10.89 14.46 0.68
C LEU A 170 12.23 13.80 0.32
N LEU A 171 12.79 14.10 -0.85
CA LEU A 171 14.09 13.57 -1.27
C LEU A 171 15.26 13.99 -0.36
N LYS A 172 15.16 15.13 0.34
CA LYS A 172 16.24 15.63 1.21
C LYS A 172 16.44 14.78 2.45
N ASP A 173 15.34 14.23 2.96
CA ASP A 173 15.30 13.43 4.19
C ASP A 173 15.23 11.92 3.91
N ALA A 174 15.08 11.55 2.63
CA ALA A 174 14.98 10.17 2.20
C ALA A 174 16.36 9.48 2.22
N GLU A 175 16.39 8.28 2.77
CA GLU A 175 17.56 7.40 2.65
C GLU A 175 17.77 6.97 1.19
N ALA A 176 18.98 6.55 0.82
CA ALA A 176 19.32 6.23 -0.57
C ALA A 176 18.41 5.17 -1.23
N SER A 177 17.93 4.21 -0.44
CA SER A 177 17.02 3.13 -0.88
C SER A 177 15.54 3.46 -0.71
N ASP A 178 15.21 4.61 -0.14
CA ASP A 178 13.82 4.99 0.14
C ASP A 178 13.17 5.54 -1.13
N ILE A 179 12.15 4.82 -1.58
CA ILE A 179 11.35 5.15 -2.77
C ILE A 179 10.00 5.78 -2.42
N THR A 180 9.71 6.02 -1.15
CA THR A 180 8.47 6.69 -0.71
C THR A 180 8.26 8.04 -1.40
N PRO A 181 9.28 8.89 -1.63
CA PRO A 181 9.13 10.12 -2.41
C PRO A 181 8.65 9.84 -3.85
N GLU A 182 9.25 8.86 -4.53
CA GLU A 182 8.85 8.49 -5.88
C GLU A 182 7.44 7.90 -5.91
N LEU A 183 7.05 7.09 -4.92
CA LEU A 183 5.70 6.54 -4.80
C LEU A 183 4.66 7.65 -4.64
N TYR A 184 4.94 8.64 -3.79
CA TYR A 184 4.11 9.82 -3.63
C TYR A 184 3.87 10.53 -4.96
N LEU A 185 4.94 10.90 -5.67
CA LEU A 185 4.80 11.63 -6.94
C LEU A 185 4.16 10.76 -8.03
N PHE A 186 4.44 9.46 -8.04
CA PHE A 186 3.81 8.51 -8.97
C PHE A 186 2.28 8.51 -8.82
N SER A 187 1.76 8.48 -7.58
CA SER A 187 0.32 8.52 -7.32
C SER A 187 -0.32 9.80 -7.88
N VAL A 188 0.31 10.96 -7.66
CA VAL A 188 -0.20 12.23 -8.17
C VAL A 188 -0.17 12.25 -9.70
N LEU A 189 0.94 11.86 -10.32
CA LEU A 189 1.06 11.83 -11.79
C LEU A 189 0.05 10.88 -12.45
N ALA A 190 -0.31 9.79 -11.77
CA ALA A 190 -1.33 8.85 -12.22
C ALA A 190 -2.74 9.46 -12.27
N ASP A 191 -3.05 10.46 -11.44
CA ASP A 191 -4.34 11.16 -11.48
C ASP A 191 -4.49 12.08 -12.72
N TYR A 192 -3.37 12.47 -13.34
CA TYR A 192 -3.33 13.34 -14.53
C TYR A 192 -2.76 12.64 -15.78
N ASP A 193 -2.69 11.31 -15.78
CA ASP A 193 -2.23 10.51 -16.92
C ASP A 193 -0.81 10.89 -17.43
N GLN A 194 0.08 11.32 -16.54
CA GLN A 194 1.45 11.75 -16.88
C GLN A 194 2.41 10.55 -16.99
N PHE A 195 2.09 9.62 -17.91
CA PHE A 195 2.75 8.32 -18.01
C PHE A 195 4.24 8.35 -18.33
N GLU A 196 4.72 9.32 -19.12
CA GLU A 196 6.16 9.41 -19.45
C GLU A 196 6.99 9.88 -18.25
N GLU A 197 6.45 10.77 -17.41
CA GLU A 197 7.09 11.16 -16.16
C GLU A 197 7.11 9.99 -15.15
N MET A 198 6.00 9.24 -15.05
CA MET A 198 5.92 8.05 -14.21
C MET A 198 6.97 6.99 -14.57
N LYS A 199 7.25 6.76 -15.86
CA LYS A 199 8.33 5.84 -16.28
C LYS A 199 9.71 6.30 -15.79
N THR A 200 9.95 7.61 -15.78
CA THR A 200 11.18 8.18 -15.24
C THR A 200 11.28 7.92 -13.73
N LEU A 201 10.18 8.02 -12.99
CA LEU A 201 10.14 7.65 -11.57
C LEU A 201 10.38 6.16 -11.36
N ILE A 202 9.75 5.28 -12.14
CA ILE A 202 10.00 3.83 -12.09
C ILE A 202 11.49 3.54 -12.29
N ALA A 203 12.14 4.18 -13.26
CA ALA A 203 13.57 4.02 -13.48
C ALA A 203 14.41 4.49 -12.28
N SER A 204 14.01 5.57 -11.58
CA SER A 204 14.62 5.99 -10.32
C SER A 204 14.44 4.94 -9.21
N MET A 205 13.21 4.44 -9.03
CA MET A 205 12.90 3.41 -8.03
C MET A 205 13.75 2.15 -8.24
N ARG A 206 13.93 1.70 -9.50
CA ARG A 206 14.77 0.54 -9.83
C ARG A 206 16.25 0.75 -9.48
N LYS A 207 16.75 1.97 -9.63
CA LYS A 207 18.13 2.31 -9.24
C LYS A 207 18.29 2.27 -7.72
N LYS A 208 17.29 2.76 -6.97
CA LYS A 208 17.30 2.78 -5.50
C LYS A 208 17.08 1.41 -4.88
N GLN A 209 16.24 0.58 -5.49
CA GLN A 209 15.88 -0.76 -5.02
C GLN A 209 15.98 -1.78 -6.16
N PRO A 210 17.20 -2.16 -6.59
CA PRO A 210 17.40 -3.05 -7.75
C PRO A 210 16.83 -4.47 -7.53
N GLU A 211 16.70 -4.90 -6.28
CA GLU A 211 16.15 -6.22 -5.94
C GLU A 211 14.61 -6.23 -5.79
N ASN A 212 13.98 -5.05 -5.78
CA ASN A 212 12.53 -4.93 -5.64
C ASN A 212 11.81 -5.22 -6.98
N LYS A 213 11.43 -6.49 -7.16
CA LYS A 213 10.66 -6.95 -8.32
C LYS A 213 9.23 -6.40 -8.36
N ASP A 214 8.68 -5.95 -7.24
CA ASP A 214 7.30 -5.43 -7.20
C ASP A 214 7.18 -4.08 -7.93
N ILE A 215 8.30 -3.40 -8.24
CA ILE A 215 8.33 -2.23 -9.13
C ILE A 215 7.79 -2.58 -10.54
N ASP A 216 7.93 -3.83 -10.98
CA ASP A 216 7.38 -4.32 -12.25
C ASP A 216 5.85 -4.18 -12.32
N GLN A 217 5.17 -4.19 -11.18
CA GLN A 217 3.72 -4.00 -11.10
C GLN A 217 3.32 -2.58 -11.51
N LEU A 218 4.07 -1.57 -11.07
CA LEU A 218 3.85 -0.16 -11.42
C LEU A 218 4.13 0.09 -12.91
N GLU A 219 5.17 -0.54 -13.45
CA GLU A 219 5.48 -0.48 -14.88
C GLU A 219 4.39 -1.15 -15.72
N THR A 220 3.96 -2.34 -15.32
CA THR A 220 2.87 -3.07 -15.98
C THR A 220 1.60 -2.25 -15.98
N TRP A 221 1.25 -1.63 -14.85
CA TRP A 221 0.07 -0.76 -14.76
C TRP A 221 0.19 0.44 -15.70
N THR A 222 1.33 1.14 -15.68
CA THR A 222 1.61 2.31 -16.53
C THR A 222 1.48 1.97 -18.02
N ASN A 223 2.01 0.83 -18.43
CA ASN A 223 1.99 0.41 -19.84
C ASN A 223 0.59 0.00 -20.33
N ARG A 224 -0.31 -0.42 -19.42
CA ARG A 224 -1.71 -0.76 -19.77
C ARG A 224 -2.62 0.45 -19.97
N GLN A 225 -2.24 1.63 -19.50
CA GLN A 225 -3.07 2.83 -19.63
C GLN A 225 -2.91 3.52 -21.00
N LYS A 226 -2.02 3.02 -21.86
CA LYS A 226 -1.82 3.49 -23.24
C LYS A 226 -2.71 2.74 -24.22
#